data_AF-A0A958RYT2-F1
#
_entry.id   AF-A0A958RYT2-F1
#
_cell.length_a   1.000
_cell.length_b   1.000
_cell.length_c   1.000
_cell.angle_alpha   90.00
_cell.angle_beta   90.00
_cell.angle_gamma   90.00
#
_symmetry.space_group_name_H-M   'P 1'
#
loop_
_entity.id
_entity.type
_entity.pdbx_description
1 polymer ?
#
loop_
_entity_poly.entity_id
_entity_poly.type
_entity_poly.pdbx_seq_one_letter_code
_entity_poly.pdbx_strand_id
1 'polypeptide(L)'
;METIEIIAGEHVKLNVKISSDANAGSNVSLNDKVVKKSITNNFNVDLGEIEQIDDNTLSVVSNFFVLGGNIDAIIATTHVINTISSETSAVEITSEKVKISPVLFMAYIVVKFKKV
;
A
#
# COMPACT_ATOMS: atom_id res chain seq x y z
N MET A 1 9.61 10.72 -1.52
CA MET A 1 8.91 10.05 -0.41
C MET A 1 7.96 11.06 0.20
N GLU A 2 6.67 10.76 0.16
CA GLU A 2 5.60 11.64 0.69
C GLU A 2 5.52 11.52 2.21
N THR A 3 5.10 12.58 2.90
CA THR A 3 4.90 12.60 4.36
C THR A 3 3.43 12.83 4.65
N ILE A 4 2.86 12.02 5.53
CA ILE A 4 1.47 12.11 5.98
C ILE A 4 1.48 12.62 7.42
N GLU A 5 0.90 13.79 7.60
CA GLU A 5 0.74 14.44 8.90
C GLU A 5 -0.55 13.99 9.56
N ILE A 6 -0.47 13.53 10.81
CA ILE A 6 -1.62 13.03 11.59
C ILE A 6 -1.58 13.66 12.98
N ILE A 7 -2.75 14.07 13.47
CA ILE A 7 -2.91 14.76 14.74
C ILE A 7 -2.60 13.79 15.89
N ALA A 8 -1.89 14.27 16.92
CA ALA A 8 -1.63 13.49 18.13
C ALA A 8 -2.92 12.87 18.73
N GLY A 9 -2.81 11.63 19.22
CA GLY A 9 -3.90 10.85 19.81
C GLY A 9 -4.80 10.14 18.80
N GLU A 10 -4.52 10.25 17.50
CA GLU A 10 -5.31 9.59 16.45
C GLU A 10 -4.83 8.19 16.11
N HIS A 11 -5.78 7.35 15.70
CA HIS A 11 -5.56 5.96 15.33
C HIS A 11 -5.49 5.81 13.81
N VAL A 12 -4.37 5.29 13.32
CA VAL A 12 -4.08 5.20 11.89
C VAL A 12 -4.49 3.84 11.33
N LYS A 13 -5.22 3.85 10.22
CA LYS A 13 -5.65 2.66 9.48
C LYS A 13 -5.22 2.78 8.03
N LEU A 14 -4.90 1.63 7.43
CA LEU A 14 -4.64 1.49 6.01
C LEU A 14 -5.69 0.58 5.39
N ASN A 15 -6.36 1.04 4.33
CA ASN A 15 -7.13 0.20 3.42
C ASN A 15 -6.36 0.08 2.10
N VAL A 16 -6.26 -1.14 1.58
CA VAL A 16 -5.65 -1.41 0.26
C VAL A 16 -6.72 -2.04 -0.63
N LYS A 17 -6.93 -1.43 -1.80
CA LYS A 17 -7.83 -1.93 -2.85
C LYS A 17 -7.06 -2.15 -4.14
N ILE A 18 -7.21 -3.34 -4.70
CA ILE A 18 -6.54 -3.82 -5.90
C ILE A 18 -7.62 -4.17 -6.94
N SER A 19 -7.45 -3.63 -8.14
CA SER A 19 -8.18 -4.06 -9.33
C SER A 19 -7.16 -4.49 -10.36
N SER A 20 -7.10 -5.80 -10.66
CA SER A 20 -6.13 -6.38 -11.59
C SER A 20 -6.64 -7.71 -12.13
N ASP A 21 -6.28 -8.02 -13.37
CA ASP A 21 -6.46 -9.34 -13.99
C ASP A 21 -5.33 -10.32 -13.62
N ALA A 22 -4.31 -9.86 -12.86
CA ALA A 22 -3.20 -10.68 -12.39
C ALA A 22 -3.41 -11.16 -10.94
N ASN A 23 -2.75 -12.27 -10.58
CA ASN A 23 -2.76 -12.76 -9.21
C ASN A 23 -1.86 -11.90 -8.34
N ALA A 24 -2.41 -11.36 -7.26
CA ALA A 24 -1.72 -10.42 -6.38
C ALA A 24 -1.38 -11.02 -5.01
N GLY A 25 -0.22 -10.64 -4.48
CA GLY A 25 0.15 -10.84 -3.08
C GLY A 25 0.80 -9.58 -2.51
N SER A 26 0.28 -9.08 -1.39
CA SER A 26 0.65 -7.79 -0.80
C SER A 26 1.30 -7.94 0.57
N ASN A 27 2.34 -7.14 0.81
CA ASN A 27 2.97 -6.95 2.10
C ASN A 27 2.83 -5.49 2.54
N VAL A 28 2.51 -5.28 3.81
CA VAL A 28 2.53 -3.98 4.47
C VAL A 28 3.62 -4.04 5.53
N SER A 29 4.49 -3.04 5.55
CA SER A 29 5.60 -2.94 6.50
C SER A 29 5.70 -1.56 7.14
N LEU A 30 6.09 -1.53 8.41
CA LEU A 30 6.51 -0.33 9.13
C LEU A 30 8.00 -0.47 9.47
N ASN A 31 8.84 0.46 9.03
CA ASN A 31 10.31 0.42 9.19
C ASN A 31 10.89 -0.98 8.85
N ASP A 32 10.58 -1.47 7.65
CA ASP A 32 11.01 -2.78 7.12
C ASP A 32 10.49 -4.02 7.86
N LYS A 33 9.65 -3.86 8.89
CA LYS A 33 8.98 -4.97 9.58
C LYS A 33 7.61 -5.20 8.97
N VAL A 34 7.40 -6.39 8.41
CA VAL A 34 6.10 -6.78 7.84
C VAL A 34 5.07 -6.90 8.96
N VAL A 35 4.04 -6.06 8.90
CA VAL A 35 2.90 -6.05 9.83
C VAL A 35 1.69 -6.79 9.27
N LYS A 36 1.59 -6.90 7.94
CA LYS A 36 0.53 -7.68 7.28
C LYS A 36 1.01 -8.29 5.97
N LYS A 37 0.57 -9.53 5.72
CA LYS A 37 0.54 -10.16 4.41
C LYS A 37 -0.91 -10.41 4.01
N SER A 38 -1.24 -10.19 2.74
CA SER A 38 -2.58 -10.46 2.19
C SER A 38 -2.51 -10.98 0.76
N ILE A 39 -3.45 -11.82 0.40
CA ILE A 39 -3.71 -12.27 -0.99
C ILE A 39 -5.09 -11.80 -1.48
N THR A 40 -5.79 -11.00 -0.68
CA THR A 40 -7.10 -10.46 -1.05
C THR A 40 -6.93 -9.12 -1.74
N ASN A 41 -7.83 -8.83 -2.68
CA ASN A 41 -7.83 -7.58 -3.42
C ASN A 41 -8.39 -6.39 -2.63
N ASN A 42 -8.97 -6.61 -1.46
CA ASN A 42 -9.41 -5.57 -0.55
C ASN A 42 -9.12 -6.03 0.88
N PHE A 43 -8.32 -5.26 1.62
CA PHE A 43 -8.01 -5.55 3.01
C PHE A 43 -7.71 -4.29 3.81
N ASN A 44 -7.90 -4.40 5.12
CA ASN A 44 -7.56 -3.36 6.09
C ASN A 44 -6.40 -3.81 6.96
N VAL A 45 -5.59 -2.85 7.38
CA VAL A 45 -4.52 -3.01 8.36
C VAL A 45 -4.69 -1.91 9.38
N ASP A 46 -4.74 -2.33 10.63
CA ASP A 46 -4.61 -1.44 11.77
C ASP A 46 -3.11 -1.15 11.96
N LEU A 47 -2.70 0.12 11.87
CA LEU A 47 -1.32 0.55 12.05
C LEU A 47 -1.01 1.03 13.48
N GLY A 48 -2.04 1.22 14.32
CA GLY A 48 -1.94 1.70 15.68
C GLY A 48 -2.08 3.22 15.83
N GLU A 49 -1.86 3.70 17.05
CA GLU A 49 -1.85 5.12 17.40
C GLU A 49 -0.65 5.84 16.78
N ILE A 50 -0.83 7.10 16.37
CA ILE A 50 0.25 7.90 15.76
C ILE A 50 1.46 8.04 16.68
N GLU A 51 1.30 8.03 18.00
CA GLU A 51 2.38 8.05 18.99
C GLU A 51 3.36 6.89 18.83
N GLN A 52 2.87 5.73 18.39
CA GLN A 52 3.64 4.50 18.26
C GLN A 52 4.35 4.40 16.91
N ILE A 53 3.86 5.16 15.93
CA ILE A 53 4.34 5.12 14.54
C ILE A 53 4.85 6.47 14.02
N ASP A 54 5.03 7.45 14.90
CA ASP A 54 5.65 8.73 14.57
C ASP A 54 7.06 8.52 14.00
N ASP A 55 7.38 9.26 12.94
CA ASP A 55 8.59 9.14 12.13
C ASP A 55 8.83 7.76 11.50
N ASN A 56 7.90 6.79 11.61
CA ASN A 56 8.00 5.52 10.90
C ASN A 56 7.73 5.68 9.40
N THR A 57 8.37 4.80 8.62
CA THR A 57 8.14 4.66 7.18
C THR A 57 7.20 3.48 6.95
N LEU A 58 6.06 3.76 6.32
CA LEU A 58 5.14 2.76 5.81
C LEU A 58 5.52 2.42 4.36
N SER A 59 5.64 1.13 4.07
CA SER A 59 5.73 0.61 2.71
C SER A 59 4.62 -0.39 2.46
N VAL A 60 3.91 -0.24 1.34
CA VAL A 60 2.98 -1.26 0.83
C VAL A 60 3.53 -1.75 -0.49
N VAL A 61 3.70 -3.06 -0.64
CA VAL A 61 4.19 -3.68 -1.87
C VAL A 61 3.25 -4.80 -2.27
N SER A 62 2.65 -4.68 -3.45
CA SER A 62 1.82 -5.70 -4.08
C SER A 62 2.56 -6.29 -5.27
N ASN A 63 2.80 -7.61 -5.26
CA ASN A 63 3.42 -8.34 -6.36
C ASN A 63 2.35 -9.02 -7.20
N PHE A 64 2.47 -8.91 -8.52
CA PHE A 64 1.49 -9.39 -9.47
C PHE A 64 2.09 -10.39 -10.45
N PHE A 65 1.53 -11.60 -10.47
CA PHE A 65 1.93 -12.67 -11.40
C PHE A 65 0.93 -12.76 -12.55
N VAL A 66 1.44 -12.53 -13.76
CA VAL A 66 0.67 -12.60 -15.00
C VAL A 66 0.78 -14.02 -15.56
N LEU A 67 -0.31 -14.79 -15.46
CA LEU A 67 -0.35 -16.19 -15.93
C LEU A 67 -0.69 -16.32 -17.43
N GLY A 68 -1.11 -15.24 -18.07
CA GLY A 68 -1.43 -15.18 -19.50
C GLY A 68 -1.82 -13.77 -19.92
N GLY A 69 -1.73 -13.49 -21.22
CA GLY A 69 -2.04 -12.18 -21.80
C GLY A 69 -0.83 -11.24 -21.90
N ASN A 70 -1.08 -10.03 -22.37
CA ASN A 70 -0.05 -9.00 -22.53
C ASN A 70 0.17 -8.27 -21.19
N ILE A 71 1.33 -8.48 -20.58
CA ILE A 71 1.70 -7.85 -19.30
C ILE A 71 1.60 -6.33 -19.32
N ASP A 72 1.97 -5.66 -20.42
CA ASP A 72 1.98 -4.21 -20.48
C ASP A 72 0.54 -3.65 -20.46
N ALA A 73 -0.40 -4.37 -21.09
CA ALA A 73 -1.83 -4.05 -21.01
C ALA A 73 -2.38 -4.27 -19.59
N ILE A 74 -2.00 -5.38 -18.94
CA ILE A 74 -2.43 -5.68 -17.57
C ILE A 74 -1.87 -4.65 -16.57
N ILE A 75 -0.61 -4.25 -16.72
CA ILE A 75 -0.03 -3.17 -15.89
C ILE A 75 -0.82 -1.87 -16.10
N ALA A 76 -1.16 -1.53 -17.34
CA ALA A 76 -1.91 -0.31 -17.65
C ALA A 76 -3.30 -0.31 -16.99
N THR A 77 -4.01 -1.45 -17.01
CA THR A 77 -5.36 -1.57 -16.42
C THR A 77 -5.35 -1.85 -14.92
N THR A 78 -4.21 -2.23 -14.34
CA THR A 78 -4.09 -2.50 -12.90
C THR A 78 -4.11 -1.22 -12.08
N HIS A 79 -4.95 -1.18 -11.05
CA HIS A 79 -5.06 -0.09 -10.08
C HIS A 79 -4.84 -0.61 -8.67
N VAL A 80 -3.99 0.08 -7.90
CA VAL A 80 -3.75 -0.22 -6.48
C VAL A 80 -3.86 1.08 -5.69
N ILE A 81 -4.95 1.22 -4.96
CA ILE A 81 -5.28 2.39 -4.17
C ILE A 81 -5.02 2.05 -2.70
N ASN A 82 -4.27 2.92 -2.03
CA ASN A 82 -4.00 2.84 -0.60
C ASN A 82 -4.67 4.04 0.06
N THR A 83 -5.66 3.79 0.90
CA THR A 83 -6.32 4.82 1.69
C THR A 83 -5.78 4.76 3.11
N ILE A 84 -5.08 5.81 3.53
CA ILE A 84 -4.58 5.97 4.89
C ILE A 84 -5.53 6.93 5.60
N SER A 85 -6.12 6.49 6.70
CA SER A 85 -7.16 7.23 7.40
C SER A 85 -6.89 7.29 8.89
N SER A 86 -7.22 8.44 9.48
CA SER A 86 -7.39 8.66 10.92
C SER A 86 -8.83 9.06 11.24
N GLU A 87 -9.11 9.47 12.47
CA GLU A 87 -10.42 9.98 12.89
C GLU A 87 -10.84 11.24 12.12
N THR A 88 -9.88 12.12 11.78
CA THR A 88 -10.17 13.42 11.16
C THR A 88 -9.69 13.54 9.71
N SER A 89 -8.85 12.63 9.24
CA SER A 89 -8.23 12.72 7.92
C SER A 89 -8.31 11.41 7.13
N ALA A 90 -8.33 11.52 5.81
CA ALA A 90 -8.14 10.40 4.90
C ALA A 90 -7.37 10.86 3.67
N VAL A 91 -6.31 10.13 3.33
CA VAL A 91 -5.46 10.38 2.18
C VAL A 91 -5.47 9.15 1.29
N GLU A 92 -5.77 9.34 0.02
CA GLU A 92 -5.73 8.27 -0.99
C GLU A 92 -4.48 8.41 -1.86
N ILE A 93 -3.72 7.32 -1.96
CA ILE A 93 -2.47 7.26 -2.71
C ILE A 93 -2.55 6.12 -3.72
N THR A 94 -2.40 6.45 -4.99
CA THR A 94 -2.27 5.46 -6.06
C THR A 94 -0.83 4.95 -6.10
N SER A 95 -0.67 3.63 -6.14
CA SER A 95 0.66 3.01 -6.15
C SER A 95 1.40 3.24 -7.46
N GLU A 96 2.71 3.44 -7.37
CA GLU A 96 3.62 3.37 -8.51
C GLU A 96 3.72 1.92 -8.98
N LYS A 97 3.78 1.70 -10.31
CA LYS A 97 3.85 0.36 -10.91
C LYS A 97 5.18 0.18 -11.62
N VAL A 98 5.84 -0.96 -11.40
CA VAL A 98 7.13 -1.29 -12.02
C VAL A 98 7.11 -2.71 -12.57
N LYS A 99 7.38 -2.85 -13.86
CA LYS A 99 7.59 -4.15 -14.52
C LYS A 99 8.94 -4.72 -14.10
N ILE A 100 8.94 -5.96 -13.60
CA ILE A 100 10.15 -6.65 -13.12
C ILE A 100 10.63 -7.66 -14.17
N SER A 101 9.69 -8.40 -14.77
CA SER A 101 9.98 -9.40 -15.79
C SER A 101 8.82 -9.51 -16.78
N PRO A 102 8.88 -10.37 -17.80
CA PRO A 102 7.76 -10.61 -18.72
C PRO A 102 6.47 -11.14 -18.06
N VAL A 103 6.55 -11.66 -16.82
CA VAL A 103 5.41 -12.28 -16.11
C VAL A 103 5.19 -11.74 -14.70
N LEU A 104 5.99 -10.74 -14.28
CA LEU A 104 5.97 -10.20 -12.93
C LEU A 104 6.07 -8.68 -12.98
N PHE A 105 5.20 -8.02 -12.24
CA PHE A 105 5.33 -6.60 -11.92
C PHE A 105 4.96 -6.37 -10.45
N MET A 106 5.34 -5.21 -9.93
CA MET A 106 4.97 -4.77 -8.59
C MET A 106 4.24 -3.44 -8.64
N ALA A 107 3.40 -3.20 -7.65
CA ALA A 107 2.89 -1.88 -7.33
C ALA A 107 3.26 -1.53 -5.89
N TYR A 108 3.73 -0.31 -5.63
CA TYR A 108 4.14 0.09 -4.29
C TYR A 108 3.84 1.54 -3.93
N ILE A 109 3.81 1.81 -2.62
CA ILE A 109 3.93 3.14 -2.03
C ILE A 109 4.98 3.12 -0.91
N VAL A 110 5.63 4.25 -0.69
CA VAL A 110 6.50 4.49 0.46
C VAL A 110 6.20 5.89 1.01
N VAL A 111 5.71 5.94 2.24
CA VAL A 111 5.33 7.19 2.92
C VAL A 111 5.91 7.23 4.31
N LYS A 112 6.17 8.44 4.80
CA LYS A 112 6.59 8.67 6.18
C LYS A 112 5.42 9.22 6.99
N PHE A 113 5.21 8.71 8.19
CA PHE A 113 4.27 9.31 9.13
C PHE A 113 4.92 10.43 9.92
N LYS A 114 4.16 11.49 10.17
CA LYS A 114 4.57 12.56 11.07
C LYS A 114 3.42 12.95 11.98
N LYS A 115 3.67 12.92 13.28
CA LYS A 115 2.76 13.50 14.27
C LYS A 115 2.82 15.02 14.24
N VAL A 116 1.66 15.66 14.30
CA VAL A 116 1.49 17.12 14.45
C VAL A 116 0.63 17.50 15.65
#